data_AF-A0A2N1WAF5-F1
#
_entry.id   AF-A0A2N1WAF5-F1
#
_cell.length_a   1.000
_cell.length_b   1.000
_cell.length_c   1.000
_cell.angle_alpha   90.00
_cell.angle_beta   90.00
_cell.angle_gamma   90.00
#
_symmetry.space_group_name_H-M   'P 1'
#
loop_
_entity.id
_entity.type
_entity.pdbx_description
1 polymer ?
#
loop_
_entity_poly.entity_id
_entity_poly.type
_entity_poly.pdbx_seq_one_letter_code
_entity_poly.pdbx_strand_id
1 'polypeptide(L)' 'MDWHLECSDCGVNFPPDGLPNVCTSCGRPLLVRYPLRDHPMTERAEVRRRSGMWRYRTFLPLEADEEPITLGE' A
#
# COMPACT_ATOMS: atom_id res chain seq x y z
N MET A 1 0.56 -8.97 -7.58
CA MET A 1 1.11 -8.06 -6.56
C MET A 1 2.47 -7.55 -6.98
N ASP A 2 2.57 -6.25 -7.23
CA ASP A 2 3.82 -5.50 -7.43
C ASP A 2 4.37 -4.92 -6.11
N TRP A 3 3.78 -5.34 -4.99
CA TRP A 3 4.11 -4.94 -3.63
C TRP A 3 4.12 -6.13 -2.67
N HIS A 4 4.80 -6.01 -1.54
CA HIS A 4 4.82 -7.01 -0.46
C HIS A 4 4.94 -6.37 0.92
N LEU A 5 4.62 -7.13 1.98
CA LEU A 5 4.89 -6.73 3.36
C LEU A 5 6.25 -7.22 3.81
N GLU A 6 7.03 -6.33 4.42
CA GLU A 6 8.39 -6.60 4.88
C GLU A 6 8.61 -6.00 6.27
N CYS A 7 9.28 -6.73 7.15
CA CYS A 7 9.67 -6.18 8.44
C CYS A 7 10.64 -5.01 8.26
N SER A 8 10.34 -3.89 8.93
CA SER A 8 11.17 -2.67 8.92
C SER A 8 12.61 -2.84 9.42
N ASP A 9 12.91 -3.94 10.13
CA ASP A 9 14.20 -4.15 10.80
C ASP A 9 14.90 -5.42 10.29
N CYS A 10 14.25 -6.58 10.37
CA CYS A 10 14.88 -7.85 9.97
C CYS A 10 14.66 -8.25 8.51
N GLY A 11 13.86 -7.50 7.75
CA GLY A 11 13.63 -7.74 6.31
C GLY A 11 12.81 -8.99 5.98
N VAL A 12 12.22 -9.68 6.96
CA VAL A 12 11.38 -10.86 6.71
C VAL A 12 10.10 -10.45 5.98
N ASN A 13 9.73 -11.22 4.95
CA ASN A 13 8.51 -11.01 4.18
C ASN A 13 7.29 -11.67 4.83
N PHE A 14 6.13 -11.04 4.69
CA PHE A 14 4.86 -11.49 5.25
C PHE A 14 3.78 -11.58 4.16
N PRO A 15 2.84 -12.53 4.27
CA PRO A 15 1.69 -12.58 3.38
C PRO A 15 0.79 -11.34 3.61
N PRO A 16 0.14 -10.81 2.56
CA PRO A 16 -0.77 -9.69 2.68
C PRO A 16 -2.14 -10.09 3.27
N ASP A 17 -2.45 -11.39 3.28
CA ASP A 17 -3.72 -11.91 3.77
C ASP A 17 -3.86 -11.76 5.30
N GLY A 18 -5.05 -11.36 5.73
CA GLY A 18 -5.39 -11.21 7.14
C GLY A 18 -5.02 -9.85 7.71
N LEU A 19 -4.89 -9.77 9.04
CA LEU A 19 -4.60 -8.51 9.72
C LEU A 19 -3.08 -8.35 9.90
N PRO A 20 -2.42 -7.45 9.14
CA PRO A 20 -1.02 -7.15 9.36
C PRO A 20 -0.84 -6.46 10.72
N ASN A 21 -0.06 -7.08 11.60
CA ASN A 21 0.32 -6.55 12.89
C ASN A 21 1.82 -6.21 12.88
N VAL A 22 2.57 -6.71 13.86
CA VAL A 22 4.03 -6.59 13.93
C VAL A 22 4.69 -7.87 13.42
N CYS A 23 5.98 -7.78 13.09
CA CYS A 23 6.80 -8.92 12.73
C CYS A 23 6.80 -9.97 13.84
N THR A 24 6.47 -11.22 13.49
CA THR A 24 6.46 -12.35 14.44
C THR A 24 7.84 -12.78 14.89
N SER A 25 8.91 -12.37 14.19
CA SER A 25 10.29 -12.71 14.54
C SER A 25 10.97 -11.69 15.46
N CYS A 26 10.67 -10.39 15.33
CA CYS A 26 11.37 -9.33 16.10
C CYS A 26 10.47 -8.22 16.67
N GLY A 27 9.15 -8.28 16.44
CA GLY A 27 8.18 -7.34 17.03
C GLY A 27 8.17 -5.93 16.41
N ARG A 28 8.85 -5.71 15.29
CA ARG A 28 8.90 -4.41 14.60
C ARG A 28 7.75 -4.24 13.58
N PRO A 29 7.37 -3.00 13.22
CA PRO A 29 6.33 -2.76 12.24
C PRO A 29 6.65 -3.37 10.88
N LEU A 30 5.59 -3.80 10.18
CA LEU A 30 5.65 -4.20 8.77
C LEU A 30 5.49 -2.98 7.87
N LEU A 31 6.27 -2.93 6.80
CA LEU A 31 6.21 -1.90 5.77
C LEU A 31 5.70 -2.51 4.47
N VAL A 32 4.95 -1.72 3.72
CA VAL A 32 4.60 -2.04 2.34
C VAL A 32 5.77 -1.62 1.44
N ARG A 33 6.31 -2.56 0.67
CA ARG A 33 7.40 -2.35 -0.28
C ARG A 33 6.89 -2.50 -1.70
N TYR A 34 7.42 -1.70 -2.63
CA TYR A 34 7.05 -1.70 -4.04
C TYR A 34 8.28 -1.95 -4.92
N PRO A 35 8.85 -3.16 -4.94
CA PRO A 35 10.12 -3.41 -5.62
C PRO A 35 10.07 -3.22 -7.14
N LEU A 36 8.87 -3.31 -7.74
CA LEU A 36 8.67 -3.29 -9.19
C LEU A 36 7.85 -2.10 -9.70
N ARG A 37 7.44 -1.18 -8.81
CA ARG A 37 6.59 -0.05 -9.19
C ARG A 37 7.46 1.17 -9.49
N ASP A 38 7.52 1.57 -10.76
CA ASP A 38 7.96 2.90 -11.12
C ASP A 38 6.90 3.89 -10.64
N HIS A 39 7.25 4.78 -9.71
CA HIS A 39 6.31 5.77 -9.20
C HIS A 39 6.02 6.80 -10.30
N PRO A 40 4.81 6.82 -10.88
CA PRO A 40 4.50 7.80 -11.89
C PRO A 40 4.47 9.18 -11.24
N MET A 41 5.04 10.18 -11.92
CA MET A 41 4.75 11.56 -11.59
C MET A 41 3.26 11.82 -11.90
N THR A 42 2.39 11.58 -10.93
CA THR A 42 0.96 11.87 -11.08
C THR A 42 0.77 13.37 -11.19
N GLU A 43 0.09 13.82 -12.24
CA GLU A 43 -0.27 15.23 -12.37
C GLU A 43 -1.11 15.66 -11.17
N ARG A 44 -0.80 16.82 -10.60
CA ARG A 44 -1.53 17.37 -9.44
C ARG A 44 -3.05 17.47 -9.69
N ALA A 45 -3.45 17.65 -10.94
CA ALA A 45 -4.85 17.70 -11.35
C ALA A 45 -5.57 16.35 -11.14
N GLU A 46 -4.89 15.23 -11.39
CA GLU A 46 -5.46 13.88 -11.23
C GLU A 46 -5.64 13.53 -9.75
N VAL A 47 -4.67 13.88 -8.90
CA VAL A 47 -4.79 13.74 -7.43
C VAL A 47 -5.99 14.53 -6.89
N ARG A 48 -6.31 15.70 -7.46
CA ARG A 48 -7.44 16.52 -6.99
C ARG A 48 -8.82 16.01 -7.41
N ARG A 49 -8.92 15.06 -8.35
CA ARG A 49 -10.22 14.54 -8.84
C ARG A 49 -10.91 13.58 -7.88
N ARG A 50 -10.17 12.99 -6.95
CA ARG A 50 -10.68 12.04 -5.95
C ARG A 50 -10.58 12.65 -4.55
N SER A 51 -11.47 12.26 -3.66
CA SER A 51 -11.45 12.65 -2.25
C SER A 51 -10.76 11.59 -1.37
N GLY A 52 -10.62 11.89 -0.08
CA GLY A 52 -10.08 10.95 0.91
C GLY A 52 -8.69 10.39 0.59
N MET A 53 -8.54 9.09 0.83
CA MET A 53 -7.33 8.32 0.53
C MET A 53 -7.24 7.91 -0.95
N TRP A 54 -8.37 7.82 -1.65
CA TRP A 54 -8.46 7.33 -3.03
C TRP A 54 -7.77 8.24 -4.05
N ARG A 55 -7.52 9.51 -3.73
CA ARG A 55 -6.61 10.38 -4.52
C ARG A 55 -5.19 9.86 -4.67
N TYR A 56 -4.75 9.01 -3.76
CA TYR A 56 -3.43 8.39 -3.80
C TYR A 56 -3.49 6.96 -4.34
N ARG A 57 -4.58 6.55 -5.03
CA ARG A 57 -4.77 5.18 -5.54
C ARG A 57 -3.52 4.57 -6.19
N THR A 58 -2.81 5.34 -7.01
CA THR A 58 -1.59 4.89 -7.71
C THR A 58 -0.44 4.52 -6.77
N PHE A 59 -0.46 5.03 -5.54
CA PHE A 59 0.52 4.74 -4.47
C PHE A 59 0.00 3.72 -3.44
N LEU A 60 -1.27 3.32 -3.50
CA LEU A 60 -1.83 2.36 -2.57
C LEU A 60 -1.50 0.92 -3.01
N PRO A 61 -1.33 -0.02 -2.06
CA PRO A 61 -1.07 -1.43 -2.33
C PRO A 61 -2.36 -2.16 -2.65
N LEU A 62 -2.95 -1.82 -3.80
CA LEU A 62 -4.22 -2.37 -4.25
C LEU A 62 -3.99 -3.49 -5.26
N GLU A 63 -4.91 -4.46 -5.28
CA GLU A 63 -5.01 -5.39 -6.40
C GLU A 63 -5.59 -4.69 -7.64
N ALA A 64 -5.40 -5.31 -8.81
CA ALA A 64 -5.75 -4.70 -10.10
C ALA A 64 -7.26 -4.40 -10.25
N ASP A 65 -8.10 -5.20 -9.60
CA ASP A 65 -9.56 -5.14 -9.63
C ASP A 65 -10.18 -4.55 -8.34
N GLU A 66 -9.36 -4.00 -7.44
CA GLU A 66 -9.84 -3.45 -6.18
C GLU A 66 -10.45 -2.06 -6.38
N GLU A 67 -11.76 -1.92 -6.12
CA GLU A 67 -12.50 -0.68 -6.34
C GLU A 67 -12.68 0.16 -5.07
N PRO A 68 -12.74 1.50 -5.19
CA PRO A 68 -12.97 2.38 -4.07
C PRO A 68 -14.28 2.12 -3.30
N ILE A 69 -14.17 1.95 -1.98
CA ILE A 69 -15.31 2.05 -1.06
C ILE A 69 -15.19 3.39 -0.33
N THR A 70 -16.26 4.19 -0.35
CA THR A 70 -16.31 5.52 0.25
C THR A 70 -17.62 5.72 1.02
N LEU A 71 -17.57 6.47 2.11
CA LEU A 71 -18.74 6.90 2.89
C LEU A 71 -19.00 8.41 2.74
N GLY A 72 -18.37 9.06 1.75
CA GLY A 72 -18.49 10.50 1.51
C GLY A 72 -17.36 11.35 2.11
N GLU A 73 -16.24 10.71 2.49
CA GLU A 73 -14.99 11.42 2.82
C GLU A 73 -14.33 12.15 1.64
#